data_AF-A0A6I0EKF4-F1
#
_entry.id   AF-A0A6I0EKF4-F1
#
_cell.length_a   1.000
_cell.length_b   1.000
_cell.length_c   1.000
_cell.angle_alpha   90.00
_cell.angle_beta   90.00
_cell.angle_gamma   90.00
#
_symmetry.space_group_name_H-M   'P 1'
#
loop_
_entity.id
_entity.type
_entity.pdbx_description
1 polymer ?
#
loop_
_entity_poly.entity_id
_entity_poly.type
_entity_poly.pdbx_seq_one_letter_code
_entity_poly.pdbx_strand_id
1 'polypeptide(L)' 'MPYATNADLPVSVRRHLPEHAQDIFRATFNHAFAARAGDPRQEEAAHRIAWAAVKRSYVKAGDRWVERL' A
#
# COMPACT_ATOMS: atom_id res chain seq x y z
N MET A 1 -2.56 -0.11 -12.22
CA MET A 1 -2.52 1.37 -12.47
C MET A 1 -2.31 2.13 -11.15
N PRO A 2 -1.72 3.36 -11.15
CA PRO A 2 -1.51 4.15 -9.94
C PRO A 2 -2.83 4.68 -9.35
N TYR A 3 -2.85 4.92 -8.05
CA TYR A 3 -4.01 5.39 -7.28
C TYR A 3 -3.95 6.90 -7.05
N ALA A 4 -4.97 7.65 -7.45
CA ALA A 4 -5.00 9.10 -7.22
C ALA A 4 -5.30 9.42 -5.75
N THR A 5 -6.28 8.73 -5.17
CA THR A 5 -6.75 8.94 -3.80
C THR A 5 -6.76 7.64 -3.02
N ASN A 6 -6.88 7.73 -1.68
CA ASN A 6 -7.04 6.55 -0.84
C ASN A 6 -8.35 5.82 -1.13
N ALA A 7 -9.37 6.49 -1.70
CA ALA A 7 -10.64 5.86 -2.09
C ALA A 7 -10.49 4.88 -3.28
N ASP A 8 -9.46 5.09 -4.11
CA ASP A 8 -9.16 4.26 -5.27
C ASP A 8 -8.42 2.96 -4.90
N LEU A 9 -7.95 2.86 -3.65
CA LEU A 9 -7.26 1.68 -3.16
C LEU A 9 -8.19 0.45 -3.13
N PRO A 10 -7.62 -0.77 -3.21
CA PRO A 10 -8.40 -2.00 -3.08
C PRO A 10 -9.23 -2.01 -1.80
N VAL A 11 -10.46 -2.52 -1.86
CA VAL A 11 -11.38 -2.56 -0.70
C VAL A 11 -10.73 -3.23 0.51
N SER A 12 -9.93 -4.26 0.30
CA SER A 12 -9.18 -4.96 1.35
C SER A 12 -8.14 -4.06 2.03
N VAL A 13 -7.52 -3.13 1.30
CA VAL A 13 -6.57 -2.16 1.87
C VAL A 13 -7.37 -1.14 2.69
N ARG A 14 -8.39 -0.52 2.10
CA ARG A 14 -9.20 0.53 2.74
C ARG A 14 -9.92 0.09 4.01
N ARG A 15 -10.39 -1.16 4.07
CA ARG A 15 -11.15 -1.67 5.21
C ARG A 15 -10.29 -2.03 6.43
N HIS A 16 -9.03 -2.38 6.22
CA HIS A 16 -8.18 -2.91 7.30
C HIS A 16 -7.09 -1.92 7.75
N LEU A 17 -6.76 -0.93 6.91
CA LEU A 17 -5.70 0.04 7.19
C LEU A 17 -6.26 1.36 7.69
N PRO A 18 -5.70 1.96 8.76
CA PRO A 18 -5.92 3.35 9.11
C PRO A 18 -5.54 4.29 7.95
N GLU A 19 -6.08 5.52 7.94
CA GLU A 19 -5.88 6.50 6.86
C GLU A 19 -4.40 6.75 6.56
N HIS A 20 -3.57 6.98 7.58
CA HIS A 20 -2.14 7.20 7.38
C HIS A 20 -1.42 5.98 6.76
N ALA A 21 -1.83 4.76 7.11
CA ALA A 21 -1.30 3.55 6.50
C ALA A 21 -1.74 3.39 5.03
N GLN A 22 -2.95 3.87 4.69
CA GLN A 22 -3.42 3.96 3.31
C GLN A 22 -2.59 4.95 2.50
N ASP A 23 -2.22 6.09 3.07
CA ASP A 23 -1.32 7.06 2.42
C ASP A 23 0.04 6.46 2.10
N ILE A 24 0.66 5.78 3.08
CA ILE A 24 1.94 5.08 2.88
C ILE A 24 1.81 4.06 1.75
N PHE A 25 0.74 3.26 1.78
CA PHE A 25 0.49 2.27 0.74
C PHE A 25 0.38 2.91 -0.64
N ARG A 26 -0.49 3.92 -0.79
CA ARG A 26 -0.74 4.65 -2.05
C ARG A 26 0.54 5.26 -2.60
N ALA A 27 1.24 6.05 -1.79
CA ALA A 27 2.45 6.75 -2.20
C ALA A 27 3.54 5.76 -2.64
N THR A 28 3.75 4.71 -1.84
CA THR A 28 4.76 3.69 -2.12
C THR A 28 4.40 2.89 -3.36
N PHE A 29 3.13 2.48 -3.51
CA PHE A 29 2.65 1.77 -4.69
C PHE A 29 2.88 2.60 -5.95
N ASN A 30 2.43 3.86 -5.96
CA ASN A 30 2.54 4.73 -7.13
C ASN A 30 4.00 4.93 -7.54
N HIS A 31 4.88 5.17 -6.57
CA HIS A 31 6.31 5.31 -6.81
C HIS A 31 6.91 4.01 -7.38
N ALA A 32 6.61 2.87 -6.75
CA ALA A 32 7.12 1.56 -7.18
C ALA A 32 6.58 1.12 -8.55
N PHE A 33 5.34 1.49 -8.87
CA PHE A 33 4.71 1.29 -10.16
C PHE A 33 5.44 2.15 -11.20
N ALA A 34 5.55 3.47 -11.01
CA ALA A 34 6.23 4.35 -11.95
C ALA A 34 7.68 3.93 -12.25
N ALA A 35 8.42 3.48 -11.23
CA ALA A 35 9.80 3.00 -11.38
C ALA A 35 9.96 1.71 -12.22
N ARG A 36 8.86 0.98 -12.49
CA ARG A 36 8.85 -0.30 -13.23
C ARG A 36 7.98 -0.24 -14.49
N ALA A 37 7.84 0.94 -15.08
CA ALA A 37 7.06 1.11 -16.30
C ALA A 37 7.53 0.16 -17.42
N GLY A 38 6.61 -0.64 -17.96
CA GLY A 38 6.88 -1.59 -19.05
C GLY A 38 7.18 -3.03 -18.60
N ASP A 39 7.29 -3.29 -17.30
CA ASP A 39 7.41 -4.66 -16.77
C ASP A 39 6.02 -5.31 -16.63
N PRO A 40 5.74 -6.50 -17.20
CA PRO A 40 4.46 -7.19 -17.00
C PRO A 40 4.16 -7.53 -15.52
N ARG A 41 5.18 -7.55 -14.64
CA ARG A 41 5.05 -7.79 -13.19
C ARG A 41 5.07 -6.50 -12.36
N GLN A 42 5.03 -5.34 -13.02
CA GLN A 42 5.07 -4.01 -12.39
C GLN A 42 4.05 -3.87 -11.25
N GLU A 43 2.80 -4.28 -11.47
CA GLU A 43 1.72 -4.17 -10.49
C GLU A 43 1.94 -5.07 -9.27
N GLU A 44 2.27 -6.35 -9.49
CA GLU A 44 2.57 -7.30 -8.41
C GLU A 44 3.76 -6.83 -7.57
N ALA A 45 4.81 -6.34 -8.23
CA ALA A 45 5.99 -5.80 -7.55
C ALA A 45 5.64 -4.54 -6.73
N ALA A 46 4.86 -3.62 -7.28
CA ALA A 46 4.42 -2.41 -6.59
C ALA A 46 3.57 -2.74 -5.35
N HIS A 47 2.67 -3.72 -5.45
CA HIS A 47 1.89 -4.20 -4.31
C HIS A 47 2.75 -4.78 -3.19
N ARG A 48 3.73 -5.62 -3.53
CA ARG A 48 4.66 -6.18 -2.52
C ARG A 48 5.43 -5.08 -1.79
N ILE A 49 5.91 -4.08 -2.53
CA ILE A 49 6.70 -2.97 -1.96
C ILE A 49 5.81 -2.09 -1.07
N ALA A 50 4.59 -1.78 -1.51
CA ALA A 50 3.64 -1.01 -0.72
C ALA A 50 3.28 -1.71 0.60
N TRP A 51 3.03 -3.02 0.56
CA TRP A 51 2.80 -3.81 1.78
C TRP A 51 4.02 -3.88 2.70
N ALA A 52 5.24 -3.95 2.14
CA ALA A 52 6.45 -3.90 2.93
C ALA A 52 6.61 -2.55 3.66
N ALA A 53 6.29 -1.44 2.99
CA ALA A 53 6.32 -0.11 3.60
C ALA A 53 5.30 0.03 4.73
N VAL A 54 4.06 -0.41 4.52
CA VAL A 54 3.04 -0.45 5.59
C VAL A 54 3.53 -1.28 6.78
N LYS A 55 4.07 -2.48 6.55
CA LYS A 55 4.58 -3.37 7.61
C LYS A 55 5.78 -2.82 8.38
N ARG A 56 6.44 -1.77 7.88
CA ARG A 56 7.53 -1.09 8.60
C ARG A 56 7.00 -0.17 9.70
N SER A 57 5.87 0.51 9.45
CA SER A 57 5.26 1.44 10.41
C SER A 57 4.03 0.87 11.11
N TYR A 58 3.47 -0.24 10.63
CA TYR A 58 2.27 -0.85 11.19
C TYR A 58 2.45 -2.35 11.44
N VAL A 59 1.79 -2.83 12.50
CA VAL A 59 1.66 -4.25 12.84
C VAL A 59 0.20 -4.67 12.83
N LYS A 60 -0.07 -5.90 12.41
CA LYS A 60 -1.42 -6.47 12.44
C LYS A 60 -1.74 -6.94 13.86
N ALA A 61 -2.78 -6.39 14.47
CA ALA A 61 -3.32 -6.76 15.77
C ALA A 61 -4.77 -7.24 15.58
N GLY A 62 -4.97 -8.56 15.53
CA GLY A 62 -6.25 -9.16 15.15
C GLY A 62 -6.62 -8.80 13.70
N ASP A 63 -7.80 -8.21 13.51
CA ASP A 63 -8.29 -7.77 12.20
C ASP A 63 -7.84 -6.36 11.80
N ARG A 64 -7.14 -5.64 12.68
CA ARG A 64 -6.75 -4.23 12.45
C ARG A 64 -5.24 -4.08 12.32
N TRP A 65 -4.83 -3.04 11.62
CA TRP A 65 -3.44 -2.57 11.62
C TRP A 65 -3.29 -1.43 12.62
N VAL A 66 -2.31 -1.55 13.52
CA VAL A 66 -1.97 -0.52 14.52
C VAL A 66 -0.56 -0.02 14.25
N GLU A 67 -0.33 1.26 14.53
CA GLU A 67 1.00 1.87 14.35
C GLU A 67 1.99 1.18 15.29
N ARG A 68 3.18 0.88 14.77
CA ARG A 68 4.30 0.35 15.54
C ARG A 68 4.90 1.54 16.30
N LEU A 69 4.60 1.60 17.59
CA LEU A 69 5.28 2.47 18.56
C LEU A 69 6.76 2.10 18.67
#